data_AF-A0A800LWG8-F1
#
_entry.id   AF-A0A800LWG8-F1
#
_cell.length_a   1.000
_cell.length_b   1.000
_cell.length_c   1.000
_cell.angle_alpha   90.00
_cell.angle_beta   90.00
_cell.angle_gamma   90.00
#
_symmetry.space_group_name_H-M   'P 1'
#
loop_
_entity.id
_entity.type
_entity.pdbx_description
1 polymer ?
#
loop_
_entity_poly.entity_id
_entity_poly.type
_entity_poly.pdbx_seq_one_letter_code
_entity_poly.pdbx_strand_id
1 'polypeptide(L)'
;MPATLVTTLSTSELSPDYIWDTLIFCLAMLILLYLLSAVVARVFKYNKSVTRAFNLSVMYYNSGNFGFPASDLAFPGLGLAVQSIVLSVQNFLIFTLGLFVISTRHVSVPQALKQMFKMPFIYAVTLAWCIRTFEIDMPSFIWLPLKYLTQALIPMALLTLGIQLAKTKISHAWQISIVSLCCRLLLSPVIGFGLVILL
;
A
#
# COMPACT_ATOMS: atom_id res chain seq x y z
N MET A 1 0.17 -11.79 -4.33
CA MET A 1 -0.66 -10.77 -3.64
C MET A 1 -2.09 -11.23 -3.40
N PRO A 2 -2.87 -11.74 -4.37
CA PRO A 2 -4.20 -12.29 -4.04
C PRO A 2 -4.12 -13.50 -3.10
N ALA A 3 -3.18 -14.41 -3.36
CA ALA A 3 -2.95 -15.58 -2.50
C ALA A 3 -2.56 -15.21 -1.06
N THR A 4 -1.71 -14.19 -0.89
CA THR A 4 -1.25 -13.74 0.44
C THR A 4 -2.39 -13.13 1.22
N LEU A 5 -3.26 -12.36 0.57
CA LEU A 5 -4.46 -11.80 1.19
C LEU A 5 -5.42 -12.90 1.64
N VAL A 6 -5.67 -13.90 0.79
CA VAL A 6 -6.55 -15.02 1.15
C VAL A 6 -5.99 -15.79 2.34
N THR A 7 -4.68 -16.10 2.35
CA THR A 7 -4.07 -16.91 3.42
C THR A 7 -3.88 -16.12 4.72
N THR A 8 -3.43 -14.87 4.67
CA THR A 8 -3.23 -14.08 5.91
C THR A 8 -4.56 -13.57 6.47
N LEU A 9 -5.50 -13.08 5.66
CA LEU A 9 -6.75 -12.51 6.20
C LEU A 9 -7.74 -13.58 6.67
N SER A 10 -7.71 -14.79 6.11
CA SER A 10 -8.56 -15.89 6.59
C SER A 10 -8.11 -16.43 7.95
N THR A 11 -6.81 -16.31 8.25
CA THR A 11 -6.20 -16.82 9.49
C THR A 11 -5.96 -15.75 10.55
N SER A 12 -6.07 -14.46 10.21
CA SER A 12 -5.83 -13.37 11.15
C SER A 12 -7.08 -13.08 12.00
N GLU A 13 -6.91 -12.95 13.31
CA GLU A 13 -7.94 -12.58 14.30
C GLU A 13 -8.28 -11.08 14.26
N LEU A 14 -8.53 -10.51 13.10
CA LEU A 14 -8.79 -9.07 12.99
C LEU A 14 -10.26 -8.77 13.28
N SER A 15 -10.52 -7.92 14.27
CA SER A 15 -11.84 -7.37 14.57
C SER A 15 -12.24 -6.33 13.50
N PRO A 16 -13.54 -6.18 13.18
CA PRO A 16 -14.03 -5.19 12.22
C PRO A 16 -13.61 -3.75 12.53
N ASP A 17 -13.42 -3.41 13.80
CA ASP A 17 -13.00 -2.07 14.25
C ASP A 17 -11.60 -1.71 13.73
N TYR A 18 -10.67 -2.67 13.70
CA TYR A 18 -9.32 -2.46 13.15
C TYR A 18 -9.31 -2.07 11.67
N ILE A 19 -10.32 -2.51 10.91
CA ILE A 19 -10.44 -2.18 9.48
C ILE A 19 -10.78 -0.70 9.32
N TRP A 20 -11.70 -0.19 10.13
CA TRP A 20 -12.10 1.21 10.13
C TRP A 20 -10.97 2.13 10.60
N ASP A 21 -10.28 1.76 11.67
CA ASP A 21 -9.14 2.53 12.19
C ASP A 21 -8.00 2.57 11.18
N THR A 22 -7.71 1.44 10.51
CA THR A 22 -6.69 1.39 9.44
C THR A 22 -7.10 2.24 8.24
N LEU A 23 -8.37 2.26 7.86
CA LEU A 23 -8.90 3.12 6.78
C LEU A 23 -8.71 4.61 7.12
N ILE A 24 -9.11 5.02 8.32
CA ILE A 24 -8.99 6.40 8.80
C ILE A 24 -7.52 6.79 8.87
N PHE A 25 -6.68 5.93 9.47
CA PHE A 25 -5.24 6.12 9.54
C PHE A 25 -4.64 6.33 8.14
N CYS A 26 -4.88 5.43 7.20
CA CYS A 26 -4.33 5.54 5.84
C CYS A 26 -4.79 6.81 5.12
N LEU A 27 -6.06 7.21 5.27
CA LEU A 27 -6.59 8.45 4.68
C LEU A 27 -5.92 9.68 5.28
N ALA A 28 -5.83 9.75 6.61
CA ALA A 28 -5.18 10.85 7.32
C ALA A 28 -3.70 10.96 6.92
N MET A 29 -3.01 9.81 6.87
CA MET A 29 -1.61 9.73 6.48
C MET A 29 -1.40 10.25 5.04
N LEU A 30 -2.26 9.84 4.10
CA LEU A 30 -2.20 10.27 2.70
C LEU A 30 -2.41 11.79 2.56
N ILE A 31 -3.39 12.35 3.27
CA ILE A 31 -3.68 13.79 3.24
C ILE A 31 -2.52 14.59 3.85
N LEU A 32 -2.03 14.17 5.02
CA LEU A 32 -0.93 14.86 5.71
C LEU A 32 0.36 14.81 4.90
N LEU A 33 0.69 13.67 4.29
CA LEU A 33 1.86 13.57 3.41
C LEU A 33 1.71 14.39 2.14
N TYR A 34 0.51 14.49 1.56
CA TYR A 34 0.27 15.38 0.42
C TYR A 34 0.48 16.85 0.79
N LEU A 35 -0.07 17.28 1.92
CA LEU A 35 0.09 18.65 2.40
C LEU A 35 1.56 18.95 2.68
N LEU A 36 2.24 18.05 3.38
CA LEU A 36 3.68 18.16 3.64
C LEU A 36 4.47 18.27 2.33
N SER A 37 4.25 17.35 1.39
CA SER A 37 5.00 17.32 0.13
C SER A 37 4.71 18.55 -0.73
N ALA A 38 3.48 19.06 -0.72
CA ALA A 38 3.10 20.29 -1.41
C ALA A 38 3.76 21.53 -0.80
N VAL A 39 3.86 21.60 0.53
CA VAL A 39 4.58 22.67 1.23
C VAL A 39 6.06 22.62 0.87
N VAL A 40 6.70 21.45 0.97
CA VAL A 40 8.11 21.27 0.62
C VAL A 40 8.36 21.65 -0.84
N ALA A 41 7.54 21.17 -1.78
CA ALA A 41 7.68 21.52 -3.18
C ALA A 41 7.55 23.04 -3.46
N ARG A 42 6.72 23.74 -2.68
CA ARG A 42 6.58 25.20 -2.76
C ARG A 42 7.80 25.92 -2.19
N VAL A 43 8.35 25.46 -1.06
CA VAL A 43 9.57 26.01 -0.45
C VAL A 43 10.77 25.89 -1.39
N PHE A 44 10.93 24.72 -2.02
CA PHE A 44 12.00 24.47 -2.99
C PHE A 44 11.68 24.97 -4.42
N LYS A 45 10.53 25.64 -4.61
CA LYS A 45 10.09 26.25 -5.89
C LYS A 45 10.12 25.28 -7.08
N TYR A 46 9.70 24.04 -6.87
CA TYR A 46 9.64 23.05 -7.94
C TYR A 46 8.59 23.42 -9.00
N ASN A 47 8.90 23.11 -10.27
CA ASN A 47 7.94 23.30 -11.36
C ASN A 47 6.76 22.31 -11.23
N LYS A 48 5.65 22.57 -11.93
CA LYS A 48 4.42 21.76 -11.80
C LYS A 48 4.62 20.27 -12.07
N SER A 49 5.51 19.91 -12.99
CA SER A 49 5.81 18.51 -13.32
C SER A 49 6.56 17.83 -12.19
N VAL A 50 7.62 18.48 -11.70
CA VAL A 50 8.44 18.00 -10.58
C VAL A 50 7.63 17.92 -9.29
N THR A 51 6.79 18.92 -8.99
CA THR A 51 5.89 18.90 -7.82
C THR A 51 4.94 17.70 -7.83
N ARG A 52 4.36 17.35 -8.99
CA ARG A 52 3.49 16.17 -9.11
C ARG A 52 4.27 14.88 -8.87
N ALA A 53 5.43 14.74 -9.50
CA ALA A 53 6.28 13.57 -9.31
C ALA A 53 6.76 13.44 -7.86
N PHE A 54 7.14 14.56 -7.24
CA PHE A 54 7.57 14.64 -5.85
C PHE A 54 6.44 14.26 -4.89
N ASN A 55 5.25 14.85 -5.02
CA ASN A 55 4.09 14.51 -4.19
C ASN A 55 3.74 13.04 -4.30
N LEU A 56 3.70 12.50 -5.52
CA LEU A 56 3.43 11.07 -5.74
C LEU A 56 4.49 10.19 -5.07
N SER A 57 5.77 10.59 -5.14
CA SER A 57 6.87 9.87 -4.51
C SER A 57 6.79 9.86 -2.98
N VAL A 58 6.28 10.92 -2.35
CA VAL A 58 6.17 11.00 -0.88
C VAL A 58 4.91 10.27 -0.39
N MET A 59 3.76 10.51 -1.04
CA MET A 59 2.47 9.91 -0.66
C MET A 59 2.41 8.41 -0.88
N TYR A 60 2.91 7.94 -2.02
CA TYR A 60 2.82 6.52 -2.39
C TYR A 60 4.19 5.87 -2.25
N TYR A 61 4.29 4.89 -1.37
CA TYR A 61 5.47 4.04 -1.25
C TYR A 61 5.23 2.74 -1.98
N ASN A 62 6.33 2.04 -2.26
CA ASN A 62 6.26 0.69 -2.76
C ASN A 62 5.83 -0.27 -1.62
N SER A 63 4.60 -0.10 -1.13
CA SER A 63 4.00 -0.87 -0.02
C SER A 63 3.89 -2.35 -0.33
N GLY A 64 3.86 -2.70 -1.61
CA GLY A 64 3.95 -4.08 -2.08
C GLY A 64 5.39 -4.60 -2.02
N ASN A 65 6.23 -4.19 -2.98
CA ASN A 65 7.54 -4.84 -3.17
C ASN A 65 8.56 -4.49 -2.10
N PHE A 66 8.45 -3.32 -1.45
CA PHE A 66 9.32 -2.95 -0.32
C PHE A 66 8.60 -3.17 1.02
N GLY A 67 7.33 -2.79 1.12
CA GLY A 67 6.57 -2.87 2.37
C GLY A 67 6.44 -4.30 2.89
N PHE A 68 6.14 -5.30 2.05
CA PHE A 68 6.03 -6.69 2.51
C PHE A 68 7.34 -7.23 3.11
N PRO A 69 8.49 -7.18 2.41
CA PRO A 69 9.74 -7.63 3.00
C PRO A 69 10.16 -6.85 4.24
N ALA A 70 9.99 -5.52 4.24
CA ALA A 70 10.40 -4.69 5.37
C ALA A 70 9.56 -4.97 6.63
N SER A 71 8.25 -5.09 6.48
CA SER A 71 7.34 -5.37 7.59
C SER A 71 7.49 -6.79 8.13
N ASP A 72 7.70 -7.79 7.27
CA ASP A 72 7.96 -9.17 7.72
C ASP A 72 9.32 -9.32 8.41
N LEU A 73 10.35 -8.62 7.91
CA LEU A 73 11.67 -8.63 8.55
C LEU A 73 11.64 -7.96 9.93
N ALA A 74 10.91 -6.85 10.07
CA ALA A 74 10.79 -6.12 11.34
C ALA A 74 9.86 -6.84 12.34
N PHE A 75 8.81 -7.48 11.83
CA PHE A 75 7.79 -8.16 12.63
C PHE A 75 7.46 -9.54 12.05
N PRO A 76 8.32 -10.55 12.24
CA PRO A 76 8.10 -11.88 11.67
C PRO A 76 6.74 -12.46 12.06
N GLY A 77 5.98 -12.95 11.08
CA GLY A 77 4.66 -13.56 11.28
C GLY A 77 3.49 -12.55 11.27
N LEU A 78 3.57 -11.47 12.05
CA LEU A 78 2.52 -10.44 12.11
C LEU A 78 2.63 -9.40 10.98
N GLY A 79 3.85 -9.08 10.55
CA GLY A 79 4.13 -8.03 9.59
C GLY A 79 3.47 -8.24 8.25
N LEU A 80 3.43 -9.48 7.73
CA LEU A 80 2.74 -9.81 6.49
C LEU A 80 1.23 -9.58 6.58
N ALA A 81 0.60 -9.92 7.71
CA ALA A 81 -0.84 -9.75 7.89
C ALA A 81 -1.19 -8.26 7.93
N VAL A 82 -0.50 -7.47 8.76
CA VAL A 82 -0.73 -6.01 8.86
C VAL A 82 -0.44 -5.32 7.53
N GLN A 83 0.69 -5.65 6.88
CA GLN A 83 1.07 -5.06 5.61
C GLN A 83 0.09 -5.40 4.49
N SER A 84 -0.47 -6.62 4.51
CA SER A 84 -1.55 -7.03 3.61
C SER A 84 -2.75 -6.09 3.75
N ILE A 85 -3.19 -5.75 4.97
CA ILE A 85 -4.30 -4.80 5.21
C ILE A 85 -3.94 -3.39 4.75
N VAL A 86 -2.75 -2.90 5.10
CA VAL A 86 -2.32 -1.55 4.72
C VAL A 86 -2.27 -1.40 3.19
N LEU A 87 -1.71 -2.39 2.50
CA LEU A 87 -1.70 -2.41 1.04
C LEU A 87 -3.11 -2.50 0.45
N SER A 88 -3.98 -3.29 1.08
CA SER A 88 -5.38 -3.45 0.70
C SER A 88 -6.12 -2.12 0.73
N VAL A 89 -6.01 -1.41 1.86
CA VAL A 89 -6.57 -0.08 2.06
C VAL A 89 -5.96 0.91 1.08
N GLN A 90 -4.64 0.94 0.93
CA GLN A 90 -3.97 1.86 0.02
C GLN A 90 -4.39 1.65 -1.43
N ASN A 91 -4.49 0.39 -1.89
CA ASN A 91 -5.02 0.07 -3.20
C ASN A 91 -6.46 0.54 -3.32
N PHE A 92 -7.33 0.18 -2.37
CA PHE A 92 -8.71 0.65 -2.36
C PHE A 92 -8.81 2.17 -2.50
N LEU A 93 -8.00 2.94 -1.77
CA LEU A 93 -7.93 4.40 -1.85
C LEU A 93 -7.41 4.91 -3.20
N ILE A 94 -6.36 4.31 -3.76
CA ILE A 94 -5.84 4.67 -5.09
C ILE A 94 -6.90 4.44 -6.17
N PHE A 95 -7.62 3.32 -6.10
CA PHE A 95 -8.60 2.95 -7.12
C PHE A 95 -9.97 3.58 -6.89
N THR A 96 -10.26 4.10 -5.70
CA THR A 96 -11.45 4.93 -5.44
C THR A 96 -11.11 6.40 -5.63
N LEU A 97 -10.44 7.01 -4.65
CA LEU A 97 -10.13 8.43 -4.58
C LEU A 97 -9.01 8.83 -5.53
N GLY A 98 -7.98 7.98 -5.69
CA GLY A 98 -6.86 8.24 -6.58
C GLY A 98 -7.30 8.31 -8.05
N LEU A 99 -8.28 7.52 -8.48
CA LEU A 99 -8.88 7.67 -9.81
C LEU A 99 -9.53 9.05 -9.96
N PHE A 100 -10.35 9.50 -9.01
CA PHE A 100 -10.99 10.82 -9.08
C PHE A 100 -9.97 11.99 -9.05
N VAL A 101 -8.87 11.85 -8.32
CA VAL A 101 -7.86 12.91 -8.15
C VAL A 101 -6.82 12.93 -9.30
N ILE A 102 -6.45 11.78 -9.85
CA ILE A 102 -5.38 11.64 -10.85
C ILE A 102 -5.92 11.65 -12.28
N SER A 103 -7.19 11.28 -12.51
CA SER A 103 -7.76 11.29 -13.85
C SER A 103 -7.95 12.72 -14.37
N THR A 104 -7.16 13.10 -15.37
CA THR A 104 -7.34 14.33 -16.16
C THR A 104 -8.63 14.34 -16.99
N ARG A 105 -9.30 13.19 -17.11
CA ARG A 105 -10.68 13.07 -17.61
C ARG A 105 -11.60 12.87 -16.42
N HIS A 106 -12.76 13.52 -16.41
CA HIS A 106 -13.84 13.24 -15.45
C HIS A 106 -14.22 11.75 -15.50
N VAL A 107 -13.67 10.93 -14.59
CA VAL A 107 -14.13 9.55 -14.40
C VAL A 107 -15.43 9.64 -13.63
N SER A 108 -16.51 9.15 -14.24
CA SER A 108 -17.81 9.13 -13.56
C SER A 108 -17.80 8.07 -12.45
N VAL A 109 -18.51 8.34 -11.35
CA VAL A 109 -18.67 7.41 -10.22
C VAL A 109 -18.96 5.95 -10.65
N PRO A 110 -19.87 5.67 -11.61
CA PRO A 110 -20.09 4.31 -12.07
C PRO A 110 -18.90 3.67 -12.80
N GLN A 111 -18.04 4.45 -13.47
CA GLN A 111 -16.82 3.93 -14.10
C GLN A 111 -15.77 3.56 -13.04
N ALA A 112 -15.61 4.38 -11.99
CA ALA A 112 -14.73 4.08 -10.87
C ALA A 112 -15.16 2.79 -10.15
N LEU A 113 -16.46 2.65 -9.84
CA LEU A 113 -17.01 1.42 -9.25
C LEU A 113 -16.77 0.19 -10.13
N LYS A 114 -17.00 0.29 -11.44
CA LYS A 114 -16.74 -0.82 -12.37
C LYS A 114 -15.26 -1.22 -12.41
N GLN A 115 -14.36 -0.25 -12.25
CA GLN A 115 -12.93 -0.51 -12.23
C GLN A 115 -12.49 -1.14 -10.90
N MET A 116 -13.08 -0.74 -9.79
CA MET A 116 -12.89 -1.39 -8.49
C MET A 116 -13.33 -2.87 -8.51
N PHE A 117 -14.51 -3.18 -9.07
CA PHE A 117 -14.96 -4.57 -9.18
C PHE A 117 -14.11 -5.42 -10.13
N LYS A 118 -13.33 -4.84 -11.03
CA LYS A 118 -12.36 -5.61 -11.84
C LYS A 118 -11.11 -6.01 -11.06
N MET A 119 -10.95 -5.53 -9.84
CA MET A 119 -9.74 -5.76 -9.07
C MET A 119 -9.77 -7.12 -8.38
N PRO A 120 -8.75 -7.98 -8.59
CA PRO A 120 -8.66 -9.28 -7.92
C PRO A 120 -8.57 -9.14 -6.38
N PHE A 121 -8.19 -7.97 -5.89
CA PHE A 121 -8.09 -7.63 -4.48
C PHE A 121 -9.43 -7.79 -3.73
N ILE A 122 -10.53 -7.22 -4.23
CA ILE A 122 -11.82 -7.24 -3.54
C ILE A 122 -12.30 -8.68 -3.37
N TYR A 123 -12.17 -9.48 -4.43
CA TYR A 123 -12.52 -10.90 -4.39
C TYR A 123 -11.66 -11.70 -3.40
N ALA A 124 -10.36 -11.40 -3.30
CA ALA A 124 -9.49 -12.07 -2.33
C ALA A 124 -9.90 -11.78 -0.88
N VAL A 125 -10.28 -10.54 -0.56
CA VAL A 125 -10.76 -10.17 0.78
C VAL A 125 -12.12 -10.79 1.07
N THR A 126 -13.07 -10.71 0.14
CA THR A 126 -14.39 -11.34 0.31
C THR A 126 -14.25 -12.85 0.50
N LEU A 127 -13.40 -13.50 -0.30
CA LEU A 127 -13.13 -14.94 -0.17
C LEU A 127 -12.49 -15.28 1.18
N ALA A 128 -11.50 -14.50 1.64
CA ALA A 128 -10.87 -14.69 2.94
C ALA A 128 -11.88 -14.55 4.09
N TRP A 129 -12.75 -13.53 4.00
CA TRP A 129 -13.81 -13.28 4.98
C TRP A 129 -14.85 -14.39 5.00
N CYS A 130 -15.28 -14.89 3.84
CA CYS A 130 -16.19 -16.04 3.76
C CYS A 130 -15.56 -17.31 4.34
N ILE A 131 -14.32 -17.64 3.95
CA ILE A 131 -13.60 -18.82 4.47
C ILE A 131 -13.54 -18.77 6.00
N ARG A 132 -13.24 -17.60 6.57
CA ARG A 132 -13.16 -17.40 8.02
C ARG A 132 -14.54 -17.48 8.69
N THR A 133 -15.52 -16.74 8.19
CA THR A 133 -16.85 -16.61 8.83
C THR A 133 -17.62 -17.92 8.85
N PHE A 134 -17.46 -18.72 7.79
CA PHE A 134 -18.10 -20.03 7.67
C PHE A 134 -17.21 -21.18 8.12
N GLU A 135 -16.04 -20.89 8.71
CA GLU A 135 -15.05 -21.89 9.17
C GLU A 135 -14.80 -22.98 8.11
N ILE A 136 -14.66 -22.56 6.84
CA ILE A 136 -14.56 -23.49 5.72
C ILE A 136 -13.17 -24.13 5.73
N ASP A 137 -13.12 -25.43 6.00
CA ASP A 137 -11.92 -26.25 5.81
C ASP A 137 -11.55 -26.31 4.33
N MET A 138 -10.54 -25.53 3.96
CA MET A 138 -10.02 -25.53 2.59
C MET A 138 -9.29 -26.84 2.29
N PRO A 139 -9.64 -27.54 1.19
CA PRO A 139 -8.96 -28.77 0.82
C PRO A 139 -7.47 -28.51 0.54
N SER A 140 -6.63 -29.44 0.98
CA SER A 140 -5.16 -29.32 0.95
C SER A 140 -4.61 -29.01 -0.45
N PHE A 141 -5.25 -29.54 -1.50
CA PHE A 141 -4.87 -29.28 -2.90
C PHE A 141 -5.01 -27.80 -3.32
N ILE A 142 -5.87 -27.03 -2.66
CA ILE A 142 -6.02 -25.57 -2.90
C ILE A 142 -5.14 -24.77 -1.94
N TRP A 143 -5.13 -25.17 -0.66
CA TRP A 143 -4.42 -24.44 0.38
C TRP A 143 -2.89 -24.47 0.20
N LEU A 144 -2.34 -25.63 -0.19
CA LEU A 144 -0.89 -25.81 -0.30
C LEU A 144 -0.27 -24.94 -1.40
N PRO A 145 -0.81 -24.86 -2.64
CA PRO A 145 -0.34 -23.90 -3.63
C PRO A 145 -0.44 -22.45 -3.18
N LEU A 146 -1.53 -22.05 -2.51
CA LEU A 146 -1.70 -20.69 -2.00
C LEU A 146 -0.63 -20.34 -0.96
N LYS A 147 -0.28 -21.29 -0.09
CA LYS A 147 0.81 -21.14 0.88
C LYS A 147 2.16 -20.96 0.20
N TYR A 148 2.47 -21.77 -0.82
CA TYR A 148 3.72 -21.61 -1.58
C TYR A 148 3.81 -20.29 -2.33
N LEU A 149 2.71 -19.82 -2.94
CA LEU A 149 2.66 -18.49 -3.56
C LEU A 149 2.85 -17.37 -2.54
N THR A 150 2.36 -17.56 -1.31
CA THR A 150 2.54 -16.61 -0.21
C THR A 150 4.00 -16.55 0.22
N GLN A 151 4.66 -17.70 0.40
CA GLN A 151 6.07 -17.78 0.77
C GLN A 151 7.01 -17.25 -0.33
N ALA A 152 6.65 -17.46 -1.61
CA ALA A 152 7.41 -16.93 -2.74
C ALA A 152 7.29 -15.40 -2.91
N LEU A 153 6.34 -14.75 -2.23
CA LEU A 153 6.11 -13.31 -2.36
C LEU A 153 7.35 -12.49 -2.00
N ILE A 154 7.96 -12.75 -0.84
CA ILE A 154 9.08 -11.93 -0.33
C ILE A 154 10.31 -12.05 -1.24
N PRO A 155 10.79 -13.26 -1.62
CA PRO A 155 11.90 -13.38 -2.56
C PRO A 155 11.63 -12.69 -3.90
N MET A 156 10.42 -12.85 -4.45
CA MET A 156 10.05 -12.24 -5.73
C MET A 156 9.97 -10.70 -5.64
N ALA A 157 9.46 -10.18 -4.53
CA ALA A 157 9.39 -8.75 -4.26
C ALA A 157 10.79 -8.13 -4.20
N LEU A 158 11.71 -8.74 -3.43
CA LEU A 158 13.09 -8.29 -3.30
C LEU A 158 13.86 -8.40 -4.63
N LEU A 159 13.71 -9.50 -5.37
CA LEU A 159 14.34 -9.68 -6.67
C LEU A 159 13.84 -8.62 -7.67
N THR A 160 12.53 -8.38 -7.72
CA THR A 160 11.93 -7.35 -8.58
C THR A 160 12.45 -5.97 -8.22
N LEU A 161 12.55 -5.65 -6.93
CA LEU A 161 13.10 -4.39 -6.43
C LEU A 161 14.58 -4.24 -6.82
N GLY A 162 15.38 -5.30 -6.68
CA GLY A 162 16.78 -5.33 -7.14
C GLY A 162 16.92 -5.06 -8.64
N ILE A 163 16.08 -5.67 -9.48
CA ILE A 163 16.06 -5.40 -10.93
C ILE A 163 15.65 -3.96 -11.22
N GLN A 164 14.65 -3.42 -10.51
CA GLN A 164 14.23 -2.02 -10.66
C GLN A 164 15.36 -1.06 -10.30
N LEU A 165 16.10 -1.33 -9.23
CA LEU A 165 17.28 -0.54 -8.84
C LEU A 165 18.39 -0.63 -9.89
N ALA A 166 18.70 -1.83 -10.38
CA ALA A 166 19.74 -2.04 -11.40
C ALA A 166 19.44 -1.30 -12.72
N LYS A 167 18.15 -1.15 -13.07
CA LYS A 167 17.70 -0.40 -14.26
C LYS A 167 17.55 1.10 -14.01
N THR A 168 17.52 1.54 -12.75
CA THR A 168 17.33 2.95 -12.41
C THR A 168 18.63 3.70 -12.66
N LYS A 169 18.61 4.60 -13.64
CA LYS A 169 19.73 5.52 -13.87
C LYS A 169 19.64 6.67 -12.87
N ILE A 170 20.73 6.92 -12.14
CA ILE A 170 20.84 8.11 -11.28
C ILE A 170 20.80 9.33 -12.21
N SER A 171 19.71 10.08 -12.15
CA SER A 171 19.56 11.30 -12.95
C SER A 171 20.21 12.48 -12.22
N HIS A 172 20.36 13.60 -12.93
CA HIS A 172 20.83 14.86 -12.37
C HIS A 172 19.89 15.43 -11.28
N ALA A 173 18.69 14.85 -11.09
CA ALA A 173 17.69 15.26 -10.10
C ALA A 173 17.85 14.56 -8.72
N TRP A 174 19.03 14.02 -8.41
CA TRP A 174 19.31 13.30 -7.15
C TRP A 174 18.96 14.10 -5.89
N GLN A 175 19.09 15.43 -5.94
CA GLN A 175 18.74 16.33 -4.83
C GLN A 175 17.24 16.24 -4.46
N ILE A 176 16.36 16.14 -5.47
CA ILE A 176 14.91 16.02 -5.26
C ILE A 176 14.60 14.64 -4.64
N SER A 177 15.31 13.60 -5.07
CA SER A 177 15.19 12.25 -4.50
C SER A 177 15.63 12.21 -3.04
N ILE A 178 16.71 12.91 -2.67
CA ILE A 178 17.15 13.01 -1.26
C ILE A 178 16.10 13.72 -0.42
N VAL A 179 15.56 14.85 -0.88
CA VAL A 179 14.51 15.57 -0.13
C VAL A 179 13.28 14.68 0.07
N SER A 180 12.88 13.94 -0.96
CA SER A 180 11.78 12.97 -0.85
C SER A 180 12.11 11.87 0.16
N LEU A 181 13.33 11.33 0.12
CA LEU A 181 13.79 10.31 1.06
C LEU A 181 13.79 10.80 2.50
N CYS A 182 14.26 12.02 2.77
CA CYS A 182 14.22 12.64 4.09
C CYS A 182 12.78 12.84 4.58
N CYS A 183 11.88 13.29 3.71
CA CYS A 183 10.46 13.38 4.05
C CYS A 183 9.88 12.01 4.45
N ARG A 184 10.30 10.93 3.79
CA ARG A 184 9.79 9.58 4.05
C ARG A 184 10.45 8.87 5.23
N LEU A 185 11.72 9.10 5.49
CA LEU A 185 12.43 8.40 6.57
C LEU A 185 12.32 9.13 7.91
N LEU A 186 12.08 10.44 7.89
CA LEU A 186 11.98 11.25 9.11
C LEU A 186 10.54 11.70 9.36
N LEU A 187 9.94 12.42 8.40
CA LEU A 187 8.66 13.08 8.64
C LEU A 187 7.49 12.11 8.58
N SER A 188 7.51 11.13 7.67
CA SER A 188 6.44 10.13 7.55
C SER A 188 6.28 9.26 8.81
N PRO A 189 7.34 8.69 9.42
CA PRO A 189 7.22 7.97 10.69
C PRO A 189 6.74 8.85 11.84
N VAL A 190 7.21 10.10 11.92
CA VAL A 190 6.77 11.05 12.97
C VAL A 190 5.28 11.35 12.84
N ILE A 191 4.79 11.62 11.62
CA ILE A 191 3.37 11.85 11.35
C ILE A 191 2.57 10.58 11.65
N GLY A 192 3.05 9.42 11.21
CA GLY A 192 2.40 8.13 11.48
C GLY A 192 2.29 7.82 12.96
N PHE A 193 3.37 8.01 13.71
CA PHE A 193 3.38 7.81 15.16
C PHE A 193 2.44 8.78 15.87
N GLY A 194 2.42 10.05 15.48
CA GLY A 194 1.48 11.04 16.01
C GLY A 194 0.02 10.68 15.74
N LEU A 195 -0.29 10.15 14.55
CA LEU A 195 -1.63 9.66 14.21
C LEU A 195 -2.04 8.44 15.03
N VAL A 196 -1.12 7.50 15.26
CA VAL A 196 -1.38 6.30 16.09
C VAL A 196 -1.65 6.66 17.54
N ILE A 197 -1.08 7.74 18.07
CA ILE A 197 -1.40 8.21 19.44
C ILE A 197 -2.78 8.88 19.50
N LEU A 198 -3.24 9.45 18.39
CA LEU A 198 -4.48 10.22 18.30
C LEU A 198 -5.73 9.37 18.03
N LEU A 199 -5.56 8.21 17.39
CA LEU A 199 -6.61 7.23 17.06
C LEU A 199 -6.62 6.13 18.12
#